data_AF-A0A7G4RJ93-F1
#
_entry.id   AF-A0A7G4RJ93-F1
#
_cell.length_a   1.000
_cell.length_b   1.000
_cell.length_c   1.000
_cell.angle_alpha   90.00
_cell.angle_beta   90.00
_cell.angle_gamma   90.00
#
_symmetry.space_group_name_H-M   'P 1'
#
loop_
_entity.id
_entity.type
_entity.pdbx_description
1 polymer ?
#
loop_
_entity_poly.entity_id
_entity_poly.type
_entity_poly.pdbx_seq_one_letter_code
_entity_poly.pdbx_strand_id
1 'polypeptide(L)'
;MPTANPVVYNHADLLSWQKELTPLEQQISENLQFVESQRQQLQPYEEQLRSLNLRISLIEHQVSMDMVLAQDLMRPKIHYYGENIQVLETFKLQLELSRLQEERNILEQKMIPHEQAIIGTQELLQNLFSRRAWLNEHIPAAQLFLETLQENPMKSVQDLSNRIWDALANYEDTHLFDLSPQVRICLIAVRYLNQLTIYPGVSDPDYLNQVHRSNYLRLCGFLWDMYTNVKNEKKDAEFEKVLGSLIESTHIAQHGDLPYPLLTGYSATAWFESNKQSAPGCFAIQEYFLPILEEEILNNGLAYITQNKLLKPTALQKHIINAVNLIDAEVKLKKQKHEDIDYHFYGRTVLILNSALVNPTDKQLAQRLGDIAAYTSGSNSTGKQVLGGLLIVLGALLICSSIAGFITTCGSSSVLSAWGFSLGLSLLETELAFGIASTLAAATGVGLTFFAGPKAIESGRRKGLSQELIEIKDGMESYDAPPPYPYSAVALN
;
A
#
# COMPACT_ATOMS: atom_id res chain seq x y z
N MET A 1 6.76 2.65 -17.08
CA MET A 1 5.51 3.00 -16.39
C MET A 1 5.26 4.50 -16.56
N PRO A 2 4.00 4.97 -16.60
CA PRO A 2 3.73 6.39 -16.75
C PRO A 2 4.39 7.17 -15.59
N THR A 3 5.04 8.27 -15.95
CA THR A 3 5.53 9.24 -14.98
C THR A 3 4.32 9.86 -14.27
N ALA A 4 4.38 10.01 -12.94
CA ALA A 4 3.37 10.76 -12.19
C ALA A 4 3.12 12.09 -12.92
N ASN A 5 1.86 12.36 -13.24
CA ASN A 5 1.49 13.53 -14.04
C ASN A 5 0.26 14.20 -13.43
N PRO A 6 0.46 15.05 -12.41
CA PRO A 6 -0.66 15.70 -11.73
C PRO A 6 -1.44 16.58 -12.71
N VAL A 7 -2.77 16.56 -12.60
CA VAL A 7 -3.60 17.59 -13.21
C VAL A 7 -3.33 18.90 -12.45
N VAL A 8 -2.77 19.88 -13.14
CA VAL A 8 -2.41 21.17 -12.54
C VAL A 8 -3.66 22.04 -12.44
N TYR A 9 -3.95 22.52 -11.24
CA TYR A 9 -5.06 23.44 -11.01
C TYR A 9 -4.56 24.87 -11.00
N ASN A 10 -4.99 25.67 -11.98
CA ASN A 10 -4.74 27.10 -12.04
C ASN A 10 -5.96 27.84 -12.59
N HIS A 11 -5.98 29.17 -12.39
CA HIS A 11 -7.11 30.00 -12.80
C HIS A 11 -7.35 30.00 -14.32
N ALA A 12 -6.31 29.91 -15.14
CA ALA A 12 -6.46 29.91 -16.59
C ALA A 12 -7.14 28.62 -17.09
N ASP A 13 -6.71 27.48 -16.57
CA ASP A 13 -7.28 26.17 -16.87
C ASP A 13 -8.71 26.07 -16.34
N LEU A 14 -8.97 26.52 -15.11
CA LEU A 14 -10.33 26.55 -14.56
C LEU A 14 -11.29 27.37 -15.44
N LEU A 15 -10.89 28.56 -15.87
CA LEU A 15 -11.70 29.39 -16.78
C LEU A 15 -11.89 28.72 -18.14
N SER A 16 -10.87 28.01 -18.64
CA SER A 16 -10.97 27.25 -19.88
C SER A 16 -11.98 26.10 -19.75
N TRP A 17 -11.90 25.31 -18.69
CA TRP A 17 -12.79 24.19 -18.40
C TRP A 17 -14.24 24.63 -18.20
N GLN A 18 -14.47 25.75 -17.51
CA GLN A 18 -15.80 26.33 -17.36
C GLN A 18 -16.40 26.77 -18.70
N LYS A 19 -15.58 27.32 -19.60
CA LYS A 19 -16.02 27.71 -20.95
C LYS A 19 -16.26 26.50 -21.85
N GLU A 20 -15.57 25.39 -21.62
CA GLU A 20 -15.72 24.14 -22.38
C GLU A 20 -17.06 23.43 -22.08
N LEU A 21 -17.61 23.61 -20.89
CA LEU A 21 -18.78 22.85 -20.42
C LEU A 21 -20.02 23.07 -21.30
N THR A 22 -20.40 24.33 -21.58
CA THR A 22 -21.61 24.62 -22.36
C THR A 22 -21.54 24.10 -23.80
N PRO A 23 -20.46 24.35 -24.58
CA PRO A 23 -20.30 23.74 -25.90
C PRO A 23 -20.32 22.21 -25.88
N LEU A 24 -19.74 21.60 -24.85
CA LEU A 24 -19.70 20.14 -24.72
C LEU A 24 -21.09 19.56 -24.47
N GLU A 25 -21.90 20.18 -23.61
CA GLU A 25 -23.29 19.78 -23.39
C GLU A 25 -24.13 19.92 -24.66
N GLN A 26 -23.91 20.99 -25.43
CA GLN A 26 -24.54 21.17 -26.74
C GLN A 26 -24.15 20.05 -27.70
N GLN A 27 -22.86 19.72 -27.82
CA GLN A 27 -22.40 18.63 -28.69
C GLN A 27 -23.01 17.28 -28.28
N ILE A 28 -23.12 17.00 -26.98
CA ILE A 28 -23.79 15.79 -26.49
C ILE A 28 -25.26 15.77 -26.95
N SER A 29 -25.99 16.87 -26.77
CA SER A 29 -27.40 16.95 -27.17
C SER A 29 -27.58 16.77 -28.67
N GLU A 30 -26.75 17.43 -29.49
CA GLU A 30 -26.80 17.32 -30.95
C GLU A 30 -26.51 15.90 -31.43
N ASN A 31 -25.49 15.24 -30.87
CA ASN A 31 -25.14 13.87 -31.23
C ASN A 31 -26.20 12.85 -30.78
N LEU A 32 -26.83 13.06 -29.62
CA LEU A 32 -27.96 12.24 -29.18
C LEU A 32 -29.16 12.37 -30.14
N GLN A 33 -29.49 13.59 -30.56
CA GLN A 33 -30.55 13.83 -31.54
C GLN A 33 -30.21 13.23 -32.91
N PHE A 34 -28.94 13.28 -33.32
CA PHE A 34 -28.48 12.65 -34.56
C PHE A 34 -28.66 11.13 -34.51
N VAL A 35 -28.24 10.46 -33.43
CA VAL A 35 -28.44 9.02 -33.24
C VAL A 35 -29.93 8.67 -33.29
N GLU A 36 -30.77 9.45 -32.62
CA GLU A 36 -32.21 9.23 -32.61
C GLU A 36 -32.81 9.38 -34.02
N SER A 37 -32.38 10.39 -34.78
CA SER A 37 -32.78 10.58 -36.18
C SER A 37 -32.36 9.39 -37.07
N GLN A 38 -31.14 8.88 -36.91
CA GLN A 38 -30.67 7.70 -37.65
C GLN A 38 -31.49 6.44 -37.28
N ARG A 39 -31.84 6.26 -36.00
CA ARG A 39 -32.72 5.15 -35.56
C ARG A 39 -34.11 5.25 -36.16
N GLN A 40 -34.70 6.45 -36.20
CA GLN A 40 -35.99 6.66 -36.84
C GLN A 40 -35.96 6.37 -38.34
N GLN A 41 -34.82 6.63 -39.01
CA GLN A 41 -34.62 6.28 -40.42
C GLN A 41 -34.41 4.77 -40.64
N LEU A 42 -33.82 4.06 -39.68
CA LEU A 42 -33.62 2.61 -39.74
C LEU A 42 -34.90 1.81 -39.49
N GLN A 43 -35.75 2.27 -38.58
CA GLN A 43 -36.98 1.57 -38.19
C GLN A 43 -37.82 1.03 -39.38
N PRO A 44 -38.14 1.82 -40.43
CA PRO A 44 -38.91 1.29 -41.56
C PRO A 44 -38.16 0.20 -42.34
N TYR A 45 -36.83 0.26 -42.42
CA TYR A 45 -36.03 -0.77 -43.06
C TYR A 45 -35.98 -2.05 -42.23
N GLU A 46 -35.87 -1.94 -40.90
CA GLU A 46 -35.94 -3.09 -39.98
C GLU A 46 -37.30 -3.79 -40.05
N GLU A 47 -38.40 -3.03 -40.09
CA GLU A 47 -39.76 -3.56 -40.24
C GLU A 47 -39.93 -4.27 -41.60
N GLN A 48 -39.44 -3.67 -42.69
CA GLN A 48 -39.44 -4.29 -44.02
C GLN A 48 -38.60 -5.57 -44.04
N LEU A 49 -37.41 -5.55 -43.45
CA LEU A 49 -36.50 -6.71 -43.40
C LEU A 49 -37.13 -7.85 -42.61
N ARG A 50 -37.81 -7.54 -41.49
CA ARG A 50 -38.55 -8.52 -40.70
C ARG A 50 -39.68 -9.14 -41.51
N SER A 51 -40.49 -8.34 -42.20
CA SER A 51 -41.56 -8.85 -43.07
C SER A 51 -41.03 -9.72 -44.21
N LEU A 52 -39.91 -9.30 -44.80
CA LEU A 52 -39.28 -9.99 -45.92
C LEU A 52 -38.66 -11.33 -45.49
N ASN A 53 -37.98 -11.36 -44.35
CA ASN A 53 -37.44 -12.59 -43.75
C ASN A 53 -38.55 -13.60 -43.41
N LEU A 54 -39.70 -13.14 -42.92
CA LEU A 54 -40.86 -14.02 -42.69
C LEU A 54 -41.35 -14.64 -44.00
N ARG A 55 -41.43 -13.85 -45.08
CA ARG A 55 -41.86 -14.35 -46.40
C ARG A 55 -40.87 -15.33 -47.01
N ILE A 56 -39.57 -15.03 -46.93
CA ILE A 56 -38.50 -15.95 -47.33
C ILE A 56 -38.64 -17.28 -46.59
N SER A 57 -38.76 -17.25 -45.26
CA SER A 57 -38.87 -18.45 -44.43
C SER A 57 -40.11 -19.29 -44.79
N LEU A 58 -41.25 -18.66 -45.07
CA LEU A 58 -42.47 -19.35 -45.52
C LEU A 58 -42.27 -20.07 -46.86
N ILE A 59 -41.63 -19.40 -47.83
CA ILE A 59 -41.36 -19.98 -49.14
C ILE A 59 -40.32 -21.09 -49.06
N GLU A 60 -39.26 -20.92 -48.27
CA GLU A 60 -38.25 -21.96 -48.02
C GLU A 60 -38.88 -23.22 -47.41
N HIS A 61 -39.80 -23.04 -46.44
CA HIS A 61 -40.53 -24.14 -45.85
C HIS A 61 -41.42 -24.87 -46.87
N GLN A 62 -42.13 -24.11 -47.73
CA GLN A 62 -42.99 -24.68 -48.77
C GLN A 62 -42.17 -25.46 -49.82
N VAL A 63 -41.06 -24.89 -50.30
CA VAL A 63 -40.14 -25.55 -51.23
C VAL A 63 -39.54 -26.82 -50.61
N SER A 64 -39.20 -26.80 -49.32
CA SER A 64 -38.71 -27.98 -48.61
C SER A 64 -39.77 -29.07 -48.50
N MET A 65 -41.03 -28.72 -48.21
CA MET A 65 -42.13 -29.67 -48.15
C MET A 65 -42.41 -30.29 -49.53
N ASP A 66 -42.41 -29.49 -50.58
CA ASP A 66 -42.62 -29.94 -51.96
C ASP A 66 -41.50 -30.89 -52.43
N MET A 67 -40.25 -30.65 -52.02
CA MET A 67 -39.13 -31.56 -52.29
C MET A 67 -39.24 -32.90 -51.52
N VAL A 68 -39.66 -32.88 -50.25
CA VAL A 68 -39.87 -34.11 -49.46
C VAL A 68 -41.01 -34.94 -50.05
N LEU A 69 -42.11 -34.29 -50.44
CA LEU A 69 -43.24 -34.93 -51.11
C LEU A 69 -42.83 -35.53 -52.48
N ALA A 70 -41.99 -34.83 -53.25
CA ALA A 70 -41.46 -35.34 -54.51
C ALA A 70 -40.52 -36.55 -54.33
N GLN A 71 -39.74 -36.59 -53.23
CA GLN A 71 -38.88 -37.73 -52.90
C GLN A 71 -39.67 -38.96 -52.43
N ASP A 72 -40.75 -38.77 -51.66
CA ASP A 72 -41.66 -39.85 -51.24
C ASP A 72 -42.48 -40.44 -52.42
N LEU A 73 -42.67 -39.66 -53.48
CA LEU A 73 -43.34 -40.08 -54.73
C LEU A 73 -42.42 -40.84 -55.71
N MET A 74 -41.11 -40.97 -55.43
CA MET A 74 -40.18 -41.84 -56.19
C MET A 74 -40.38 -43.35 -55.88
N ARG A 75 -41.63 -43.80 -55.74
CA ARG A 75 -42.03 -45.22 -55.90
C ARG A 75 -42.94 -45.30 -57.13
N PRO A 76 -42.70 -46.23 -58.07
CA PRO A 76 -43.24 -46.11 -59.42
C PRO A 76 -44.76 -46.28 -59.43
N LYS A 77 -45.49 -45.17 -59.62
CA LYS A 77 -46.88 -45.18 -60.10
C LYS A 77 -47.05 -44.14 -61.21
N ILE A 78 -47.46 -44.65 -62.37
CA ILE A 78 -47.63 -43.93 -63.63
C ILE A 78 -48.79 -42.92 -63.50
N HIS A 79 -48.49 -41.64 -63.23
CA HIS A 79 -49.45 -40.53 -63.36
C HIS A 79 -48.77 -39.26 -63.89
N TYR A 80 -48.75 -39.12 -65.23
CA TYR A 80 -48.00 -38.12 -65.99
C TYR A 80 -48.50 -36.66 -65.97
N TYR A 81 -49.49 -36.31 -65.14
CA TYR A 81 -50.08 -34.95 -65.14
C TYR A 81 -49.93 -34.18 -63.81
N GLY A 82 -49.69 -34.84 -62.68
CA GLY A 82 -49.50 -34.18 -61.38
C GLY A 82 -48.08 -33.67 -61.15
N GLU A 83 -47.07 -34.43 -61.60
CA GLU A 83 -45.64 -34.11 -61.39
C GLU A 83 -45.20 -32.84 -62.13
N ASN A 84 -45.73 -32.58 -63.33
CA ASN A 84 -45.39 -31.37 -64.11
C ASN A 84 -45.94 -30.07 -63.49
N ILE A 85 -47.05 -30.14 -62.74
CA ILE A 85 -47.62 -28.98 -62.05
C ILE A 85 -46.79 -28.65 -60.81
N GLN A 86 -46.40 -29.67 -60.03
CA GLN A 86 -45.54 -29.49 -58.86
C GLN A 86 -44.15 -28.98 -59.23
N VAL A 87 -43.53 -29.49 -60.30
CA VAL A 87 -42.23 -28.96 -60.79
C VAL A 87 -42.34 -27.50 -61.20
N LEU A 88 -43.44 -27.10 -61.84
CA LEU A 88 -43.67 -25.71 -62.24
C LEU A 88 -43.94 -24.80 -61.02
N GLU A 89 -44.64 -25.28 -60.00
CA GLU A 89 -44.88 -24.56 -58.74
C GLU A 89 -43.58 -24.37 -57.95
N THR A 90 -42.78 -25.42 -57.79
CA THR A 90 -41.46 -25.34 -57.15
C THR A 90 -40.53 -24.37 -57.88
N PHE A 91 -40.53 -24.37 -59.22
CA PHE A 91 -39.73 -23.43 -60.01
C PHE A 91 -40.18 -21.97 -59.81
N LYS A 92 -41.49 -21.72 -59.73
CA LYS A 92 -42.03 -20.37 -59.42
C LYS A 92 -41.64 -19.91 -58.02
N LEU A 93 -41.73 -20.79 -57.02
CA LEU A 93 -41.34 -20.50 -55.65
C LEU A 93 -39.82 -20.22 -55.54
N GLN A 94 -39.00 -20.96 -56.27
CA GLN A 94 -37.55 -20.71 -56.34
C GLN A 94 -37.22 -19.34 -56.96
N LEU A 95 -37.91 -18.96 -58.05
CA LEU A 95 -37.73 -17.64 -58.66
C LEU A 95 -38.17 -16.51 -57.71
N GLU A 96 -39.28 -16.70 -57.00
CA GLU A 96 -39.76 -15.74 -55.98
C GLU A 96 -38.77 -15.63 -54.82
N LEU A 97 -38.22 -16.76 -54.35
CA LEU A 97 -37.20 -16.79 -53.31
C LEU A 97 -35.95 -16.02 -53.72
N SER A 98 -35.43 -16.25 -54.92
CA SER A 98 -34.26 -15.51 -55.44
C SER A 98 -34.53 -14.01 -55.52
N ARG A 99 -35.74 -13.60 -55.93
CA ARG A 99 -36.13 -12.18 -55.94
C ARG A 99 -36.17 -11.58 -54.53
N LEU A 100 -36.76 -12.29 -53.58
CA LEU A 100 -36.84 -11.82 -52.20
C LEU A 100 -35.45 -11.75 -51.54
N GLN A 101 -34.57 -12.71 -51.82
CA GLN A 101 -33.18 -12.68 -51.35
C GLN A 101 -32.42 -11.47 -51.91
N GLU A 102 -32.66 -11.10 -53.18
CA GLU A 102 -32.05 -9.88 -53.75
C GLU A 102 -32.62 -8.60 -53.11
N GLU A 103 -33.94 -8.54 -52.90
CA GLU A 103 -34.59 -7.44 -52.18
C GLU A 103 -34.06 -7.31 -50.74
N ARG A 104 -33.79 -8.44 -50.07
CA ARG A 104 -33.14 -8.49 -48.75
C ARG A 104 -31.76 -7.86 -48.80
N ASN A 105 -30.91 -8.28 -49.73
CA ASN A 105 -29.55 -7.78 -49.87
C ASN A 105 -29.53 -6.27 -50.12
N ILE A 106 -30.41 -5.79 -51.00
CA ILE A 106 -30.54 -4.35 -51.29
C ILE A 106 -30.97 -3.58 -50.04
N LEU A 107 -31.89 -4.14 -49.25
CA LEU A 107 -32.38 -3.53 -48.02
C LEU A 107 -31.29 -3.47 -46.94
N GLU A 108 -30.58 -4.57 -46.71
CA GLU A 108 -29.44 -4.63 -45.79
C GLU A 108 -28.36 -3.59 -46.20
N GLN A 109 -28.05 -3.47 -47.49
CA GLN A 109 -27.09 -2.46 -47.98
C GLN A 109 -27.54 -1.01 -47.71
N LYS A 110 -28.86 -0.74 -47.70
CA LYS A 110 -29.40 0.59 -47.34
C LYS A 110 -29.34 0.87 -45.85
N MET A 111 -29.34 -0.17 -45.00
CA MET A 111 -29.26 -0.03 -43.53
C MET A 111 -27.84 0.27 -43.05
N ILE A 112 -26.83 -0.35 -43.66
CA ILE A 112 -25.39 -0.19 -43.31
C ILE A 112 -24.96 1.26 -43.02
N PRO A 113 -25.22 2.26 -43.88
CA PRO A 113 -24.74 3.63 -43.62
C PRO A 113 -25.33 4.24 -42.34
N HIS A 114 -26.59 3.92 -42.02
CA HIS A 114 -27.24 4.41 -40.80
C HIS A 114 -26.69 3.70 -39.55
N GLU A 115 -26.47 2.38 -39.63
CA GLU A 115 -25.87 1.60 -38.55
C GLU A 115 -24.44 2.08 -38.23
N GLN A 116 -23.63 2.31 -39.26
CA GLN A 116 -22.28 2.85 -39.12
C GLN A 116 -22.27 4.25 -38.52
N ALA A 117 -23.19 5.13 -38.95
CA ALA A 117 -23.34 6.46 -38.39
C ALA A 117 -23.70 6.40 -36.90
N ILE A 118 -24.61 5.51 -36.49
CA ILE A 118 -24.97 5.31 -35.09
C ILE A 118 -23.76 4.84 -34.27
N ILE A 119 -23.04 3.83 -34.75
CA ILE A 119 -21.87 3.27 -34.04
C ILE A 119 -20.80 4.36 -33.87
N GLY A 120 -20.43 5.07 -34.94
CA GLY A 120 -19.43 6.13 -34.88
C GLY A 120 -19.82 7.28 -33.95
N THR A 121 -21.10 7.69 -33.97
CA THR A 121 -21.57 8.74 -33.06
C THR A 121 -21.66 8.26 -31.61
N GLN A 122 -21.93 6.98 -31.36
CA GLN A 122 -21.93 6.42 -30.00
C GLN A 122 -20.54 6.42 -29.37
N GLU A 123 -19.48 6.11 -30.14
CA GLU A 123 -18.09 6.22 -29.68
C GLU A 123 -17.73 7.68 -29.33
N LEU A 124 -18.13 8.63 -30.19
CA LEU A 124 -17.95 10.05 -29.90
C LEU A 124 -18.69 10.47 -28.63
N LEU A 125 -19.94 10.03 -28.46
CA LEU A 125 -20.73 10.30 -27.25
C LEU A 125 -20.08 9.75 -25.99
N GLN A 126 -19.48 8.55 -26.03
CA GLN A 126 -18.73 8.01 -24.89
C GLN A 126 -17.56 8.90 -24.51
N ASN A 127 -16.80 9.41 -25.48
CA ASN A 127 -15.70 10.34 -25.22
C ASN A 127 -16.20 11.67 -24.64
N LEU A 128 -17.29 12.23 -25.19
CA LEU A 128 -17.89 13.46 -24.70
C LEU A 128 -18.43 13.30 -23.27
N PHE A 129 -19.11 12.19 -22.97
CA PHE A 129 -19.58 11.90 -21.62
C PHE A 129 -18.43 11.72 -20.62
N SER A 130 -17.35 11.06 -21.03
CA SER A 130 -16.15 10.90 -20.20
C SER A 130 -15.51 12.26 -19.91
N ARG A 131 -15.39 13.13 -20.92
CA ARG A 131 -14.89 14.50 -20.74
C ARG A 131 -15.80 15.35 -19.86
N ARG A 132 -17.13 15.23 -20.00
CA ARG A 132 -18.10 15.88 -19.10
C ARG A 132 -17.93 15.44 -17.66
N ALA A 133 -17.84 14.13 -17.42
CA ALA A 133 -17.65 13.58 -16.09
C ALA A 133 -16.36 14.10 -15.46
N TRP A 134 -15.27 14.10 -16.24
CA TRP A 134 -13.99 14.68 -15.84
C TRP A 134 -14.12 16.17 -15.48
N LEU A 135 -14.76 16.99 -16.32
CA LEU A 135 -14.96 18.42 -16.03
C LEU A 135 -15.80 18.64 -14.76
N ASN A 136 -16.85 17.85 -14.57
CA ASN A 136 -17.72 17.93 -13.39
C ASN A 136 -17.00 17.54 -12.09
N GLU A 137 -15.98 16.70 -12.16
CA GLU A 137 -15.11 16.36 -11.03
C GLU A 137 -14.07 17.45 -10.77
N HIS A 138 -13.35 17.88 -11.82
CA HIS A 138 -12.17 18.73 -11.68
C HIS A 138 -12.47 20.22 -11.50
N ILE A 139 -13.57 20.76 -12.06
CA ILE A 139 -13.94 22.17 -11.87
C ILE A 139 -14.17 22.51 -10.38
N PRO A 140 -15.06 21.81 -9.64
CA PRO A 140 -15.28 22.12 -8.23
C PRO A 140 -14.05 21.81 -7.36
N ALA A 141 -13.30 20.75 -7.68
CA ALA A 141 -12.06 20.42 -6.98
C ALA A 141 -11.00 21.51 -7.15
N ALA A 142 -10.82 22.03 -8.36
CA ALA A 142 -9.89 23.11 -8.65
C ALA A 142 -10.30 24.42 -7.99
N GLN A 143 -11.60 24.75 -7.97
CA GLN A 143 -12.12 25.91 -7.23
C GLN A 143 -11.78 25.82 -5.75
N LEU A 144 -12.13 24.71 -5.10
CA LEU A 144 -11.87 24.49 -3.68
C LEU A 144 -10.37 24.54 -3.36
N PHE A 145 -9.53 23.94 -4.21
CA PHE A 145 -8.09 23.94 -4.06
C PHE A 145 -7.51 25.37 -4.13
N LEU A 146 -7.88 26.13 -5.16
CA LEU A 146 -7.39 27.50 -5.36
C LEU A 146 -7.86 28.44 -4.23
N GLU A 147 -9.12 28.32 -3.82
CA GLU A 147 -9.70 29.06 -2.69
C GLU A 147 -8.98 28.70 -1.39
N THR A 148 -8.75 27.41 -1.11
CA THR A 148 -8.05 26.98 0.11
C THR A 148 -6.61 27.50 0.14
N LEU A 149 -5.87 27.44 -0.97
CA LEU A 149 -4.51 28.00 -1.05
C LEU A 149 -4.48 29.52 -0.87
N GLN A 150 -5.53 30.22 -1.31
CA GLN A 150 -5.63 31.66 -1.18
C GLN A 150 -6.03 32.07 0.24
N GLU A 151 -7.07 31.48 0.80
CA GLU A 151 -7.70 31.94 2.04
C GLU A 151 -7.17 31.24 3.29
N ASN A 152 -6.81 29.95 3.18
CA ASN A 152 -6.33 29.13 4.30
C ASN A 152 -5.24 28.13 3.87
N PRO A 153 -4.06 28.61 3.42
CA PRO A 153 -2.98 27.74 2.96
C PRO A 153 -2.43 26.82 4.07
N MET A 154 -2.60 27.17 5.35
CA MET A 154 -2.25 26.31 6.47
C MET A 154 -3.01 24.98 6.40
N LYS A 155 -4.29 25.00 6.03
CA LYS A 155 -5.09 23.80 5.83
C LYS A 155 -4.51 22.92 4.72
N SER A 156 -4.11 23.49 3.58
CA SER A 156 -3.46 22.73 2.50
C SER A 156 -2.16 22.05 2.96
N VAL A 157 -1.36 22.73 3.79
CA VAL A 157 -0.13 22.17 4.39
C VAL A 157 -0.45 21.02 5.33
N GLN A 158 -1.44 21.19 6.24
CA GLN A 158 -1.85 20.15 7.18
C GLN A 158 -2.43 18.94 6.46
N ASP A 159 -3.36 19.16 5.53
CA ASP A 159 -4.01 18.11 4.75
C ASP A 159 -2.98 17.29 3.98
N LEU A 160 -2.02 17.95 3.31
CA LEU A 160 -0.95 17.26 2.60
C LEU A 160 -0.01 16.52 3.57
N SER A 161 0.40 17.15 4.68
CA SER A 161 1.29 16.51 5.65
C SER A 161 0.67 15.24 6.24
N ASN A 162 -0.62 15.30 6.59
CA ASN A 162 -1.37 14.15 7.09
C ASN A 162 -1.48 13.05 6.03
N ARG A 163 -1.82 13.40 4.77
CA ARG A 163 -1.88 12.41 3.68
C ARG A 163 -0.53 11.73 3.44
N ILE A 164 0.57 12.48 3.47
CA ILE A 164 1.92 11.92 3.33
C ILE A 164 2.19 10.95 4.49
N TRP A 165 1.97 11.40 5.72
CA TRP A 165 2.18 10.58 6.91
C TRP A 165 1.35 9.30 6.89
N ASP A 166 0.05 9.42 6.64
CA ASP A 166 -0.89 8.29 6.62
C ASP A 166 -0.53 7.29 5.52
N ALA A 167 -0.23 7.77 4.30
CA ALA A 167 0.14 6.89 3.19
C ALA A 167 1.44 6.14 3.46
N LEU A 168 2.47 6.82 3.99
CA LEU A 168 3.77 6.19 4.27
C LEU A 168 3.69 5.28 5.50
N ALA A 169 2.96 5.67 6.55
CA ALA A 169 2.75 4.83 7.73
C ALA A 169 1.98 3.55 7.36
N ASN A 170 0.90 3.68 6.57
CA ASN A 170 0.15 2.52 6.08
C ASN A 170 1.02 1.60 5.20
N TYR A 171 1.89 2.17 4.36
CA TYR A 171 2.82 1.39 3.55
C TYR A 171 3.83 0.63 4.42
N GLU A 172 4.40 1.32 5.41
CA GLU A 172 5.24 0.68 6.43
C GLU A 172 4.44 -0.47 7.05
N ASP A 173 3.20 -0.25 7.50
CA ASP A 173 2.35 -1.23 8.23
C ASP A 173 2.11 -2.53 7.46
N THR A 174 2.00 -2.45 6.14
CA THR A 174 1.84 -3.63 5.29
C THR A 174 3.15 -4.29 4.86
N HIS A 175 4.29 -3.59 4.98
CA HIS A 175 5.61 -4.03 4.51
C HIS A 175 6.67 -3.96 5.62
N LEU A 176 6.65 -4.95 6.52
CA LEU A 176 7.51 -4.98 7.72
C LEU A 176 9.01 -5.28 7.44
N PHE A 177 9.34 -5.92 6.31
CA PHE A 177 10.69 -6.40 5.97
C PHE A 177 11.00 -6.19 4.48
N ASP A 178 12.27 -6.37 4.12
CA ASP A 178 12.78 -6.36 2.74
C ASP A 178 12.50 -5.05 1.96
N LEU A 179 12.31 -3.95 2.69
CA LEU A 179 12.16 -2.62 2.12
C LEU A 179 13.44 -2.20 1.40
N SER A 180 13.27 -1.59 0.22
CA SER A 180 14.41 -1.06 -0.52
C SER A 180 15.08 0.09 0.25
N PRO A 181 16.39 0.31 0.04
CA PRO A 181 17.10 1.43 0.64
C PRO A 181 16.42 2.80 0.43
N GLN A 182 15.93 3.11 -0.77
CA GLN A 182 15.27 4.40 -1.01
C GLN A 182 13.93 4.50 -0.28
N VAL A 183 13.16 3.41 -0.17
CA VAL A 183 11.92 3.39 0.61
C VAL A 183 12.22 3.67 2.08
N ARG A 184 13.23 3.02 2.66
CA ARG A 184 13.65 3.25 4.05
C ARG A 184 14.12 4.69 4.28
N ILE A 185 14.85 5.27 3.33
CA ILE A 185 15.23 6.69 3.36
C ILE A 185 13.97 7.58 3.39
N CYS A 186 12.97 7.31 2.55
CA CYS A 186 11.72 8.07 2.54
C CYS A 186 10.98 7.99 3.89
N LEU A 187 10.91 6.78 4.47
CA LEU A 187 10.27 6.53 5.77
C LEU A 187 11.01 7.17 6.95
N ILE A 188 12.33 7.37 6.84
CA ILE A 188 13.09 8.15 7.82
C ILE A 188 12.84 9.65 7.60
N ALA A 189 12.94 10.12 6.35
CA ALA A 189 12.79 11.54 6.02
C ALA A 189 11.40 12.09 6.41
N VAL A 190 10.34 11.28 6.28
CA VAL A 190 8.97 11.68 6.63
C VAL A 190 8.81 12.05 8.11
N ARG A 191 9.66 11.50 8.99
CA ARG A 191 9.67 11.81 10.43
C ARG A 191 10.12 13.24 10.72
N TYR A 192 10.76 13.90 9.75
CA TYR A 192 11.22 15.27 9.81
C TYR A 192 10.33 16.23 9.03
N LEU A 193 9.11 15.81 8.62
CA LEU A 193 8.13 16.66 7.92
C LEU A 193 7.89 18.01 8.61
N ASN A 194 7.91 18.04 9.93
CA ASN A 194 7.75 19.26 10.72
C ASN A 194 8.81 20.32 10.39
N GLN A 195 10.03 19.92 10.00
CA GLN A 195 11.09 20.85 9.60
C GLN A 195 10.79 21.58 8.28
N LEU A 196 9.95 20.99 7.42
CA LEU A 196 9.52 21.62 6.16
C LEU A 196 8.39 22.63 6.35
N THR A 197 7.69 22.54 7.48
CA THR A 197 6.46 23.29 7.76
C THR A 197 6.60 24.30 8.90
N ILE A 198 7.82 24.52 9.41
CA ILE A 198 8.12 25.54 10.43
C ILE A 198 7.72 26.92 9.91
N TYR A 199 7.06 27.70 10.78
CA TYR A 199 6.74 29.09 10.55
C TYR A 199 7.06 29.91 11.80
N PRO A 200 7.50 31.17 11.64
CA PRO A 200 7.71 32.04 12.79
C PRO A 200 6.33 32.46 13.32
N GLY A 201 6.13 32.41 14.64
CA GLY A 201 4.86 32.76 15.31
C GLY A 201 4.52 34.26 15.29
N VAL A 202 4.67 34.90 14.14
CA VAL A 202 4.44 36.34 13.90
C VAL A 202 2.95 36.57 13.65
N SER A 203 2.43 37.70 14.14
CA SER A 203 0.99 37.99 14.17
C SER A 203 0.38 38.50 12.86
N ASP A 204 1.15 38.70 11.78
CA ASP A 204 0.63 39.22 10.51
C ASP A 204 0.03 38.09 9.63
N PRO A 205 -1.29 38.05 9.41
CA PRO A 205 -1.95 36.99 8.64
C PRO A 205 -1.49 36.89 7.18
N ASP A 206 -1.17 38.01 6.53
CA ASP A 206 -0.79 37.99 5.11
C ASP A 206 0.61 37.39 4.94
N TYR A 207 1.52 37.74 5.85
CA TYR A 207 2.85 37.13 5.91
C TYR A 207 2.77 35.64 6.23
N LEU A 208 1.94 35.24 7.21
CA LEU A 208 1.74 33.82 7.54
C LEU A 208 1.20 33.03 6.34
N ASN A 209 0.22 33.58 5.62
CA ASN A 209 -0.32 32.93 4.43
C ASN A 209 0.76 32.71 3.35
N GLN A 210 1.66 33.67 3.15
CA GLN A 210 2.80 33.50 2.26
C GLN A 210 3.74 32.39 2.72
N VAL A 211 4.05 32.32 4.02
CA VAL A 211 4.88 31.25 4.59
C VAL A 211 4.24 29.88 4.39
N HIS A 212 2.94 29.73 4.65
CA HIS A 212 2.24 28.46 4.46
C HIS A 212 2.16 28.03 2.99
N ARG A 213 1.98 28.97 2.06
CA ARG A 213 2.07 28.70 0.61
C ARG A 213 3.44 28.17 0.21
N SER A 214 4.53 28.78 0.72
CA SER A 214 5.88 28.25 0.50
C SER A 214 6.08 26.88 1.15
N ASN A 215 5.52 26.65 2.36
CA ASN A 215 5.58 25.34 3.02
C ASN A 215 4.84 24.26 2.21
N TYR A 216 3.71 24.59 1.60
CA TYR A 216 3.00 23.67 0.71
C TYR A 216 3.89 23.27 -0.48
N LEU A 217 4.56 24.23 -1.14
CA LEU A 217 5.51 23.92 -2.21
C LEU A 217 6.69 23.07 -1.76
N ARG A 218 7.23 23.30 -0.55
CA ARG A 218 8.30 22.47 0.02
C ARG A 218 7.86 21.01 0.16
N LEU A 219 6.62 20.77 0.61
CA LEU A 219 6.05 19.43 0.70
C LEU A 219 5.86 18.79 -0.69
N CYS A 220 5.41 19.55 -1.68
CA CYS A 220 5.32 19.07 -3.06
C CYS A 220 6.71 18.68 -3.60
N GLY A 221 7.72 19.53 -3.38
CA GLY A 221 9.10 19.25 -3.79
C GLY A 221 9.70 18.04 -3.09
N PHE A 222 9.39 17.86 -1.80
CA PHE A 222 9.76 16.69 -1.01
C PHE A 222 9.20 15.39 -1.60
N LEU A 223 7.91 15.39 -1.98
CA LEU A 223 7.29 14.25 -2.66
C LEU A 223 7.94 13.93 -4.00
N TRP A 224 8.22 14.96 -4.81
CA TRP A 224 8.90 14.78 -6.09
C TRP A 224 10.32 14.22 -5.95
N ASP A 225 11.09 14.64 -4.94
CA ASP A 225 12.42 14.09 -4.66
C ASP A 225 12.33 12.60 -4.29
N MET A 226 11.44 12.25 -3.35
CA MET A 226 11.19 10.85 -2.96
C MET A 226 10.79 9.99 -4.16
N TYR A 227 9.80 10.43 -4.94
CA TYR A 227 9.33 9.70 -6.12
C TYR A 227 10.44 9.48 -7.15
N THR A 228 11.23 10.53 -7.42
CA THR A 228 12.35 10.45 -8.37
C THR A 228 13.41 9.45 -7.91
N ASN A 229 13.77 9.47 -6.63
CA ASN A 229 14.78 8.56 -6.07
C ASN A 229 14.31 7.10 -6.06
N VAL A 230 13.08 6.83 -5.65
CA VAL A 230 12.48 5.48 -5.66
C VAL A 230 12.34 4.95 -7.10
N LYS A 231 11.83 5.78 -8.02
CA LYS A 231 11.70 5.44 -9.43
C LYS A 231 13.04 5.14 -10.09
N ASN A 232 14.09 5.86 -9.72
CA ASN A 232 15.44 5.64 -10.24
C ASN A 232 16.03 4.32 -9.71
N GLU A 233 15.71 3.94 -8.47
CA GLU A 233 16.13 2.67 -7.89
C GLU A 233 15.48 1.46 -8.56
N LYS A 234 14.20 1.58 -9.00
CA LYS A 234 13.44 0.53 -9.69
C LYS A 234 13.30 -0.79 -8.92
N LYS A 235 13.36 -0.73 -7.58
CA LYS A 235 13.22 -1.91 -6.71
C LYS A 235 11.85 -2.04 -6.06
N ASP A 236 11.09 -0.95 -5.95
CA ASP A 236 9.80 -0.95 -5.27
C ASP A 236 8.73 -0.20 -6.08
N ALA A 237 8.06 -0.95 -6.97
CA ALA A 237 7.02 -0.40 -7.84
C ALA A 237 5.70 -0.12 -7.11
N GLU A 238 5.47 -0.72 -5.94
CA GLU A 238 4.28 -0.47 -5.14
C GLU A 238 4.41 0.87 -4.42
N PHE A 239 5.55 1.11 -3.76
CA PHE A 239 5.85 2.39 -3.15
C PHE A 239 5.92 3.52 -4.19
N GLU A 240 6.46 3.27 -5.39
CA GLU A 240 6.44 4.23 -6.50
C GLU A 240 5.00 4.67 -6.83
N LYS A 241 4.03 3.75 -6.83
CA LYS A 241 2.61 4.07 -7.08
C LYS A 241 1.99 4.87 -5.94
N VAL A 242 2.32 4.56 -4.68
CA VAL A 242 1.87 5.33 -3.52
C VAL A 242 2.34 6.79 -3.63
N LEU A 243 3.63 6.99 -3.92
CA LEU A 243 4.20 8.32 -4.13
C LEU A 243 3.60 9.03 -5.36
N GLY A 244 3.36 8.29 -6.45
CA GLY A 244 2.71 8.82 -7.65
C GLY A 244 1.31 9.35 -7.38
N SER A 245 0.50 8.60 -6.62
CA SER A 245 -0.84 9.02 -6.21
C SER A 245 -0.81 10.26 -5.29
N LEU A 246 0.14 10.32 -4.35
CA LEU A 246 0.34 11.50 -3.53
C LEU A 246 0.68 12.73 -4.37
N ILE A 247 1.61 12.59 -5.32
CA ILE A 247 1.99 13.65 -6.27
C ILE A 247 0.78 14.12 -7.09
N GLU A 248 0.00 13.20 -7.62
CA GLU A 248 -1.21 13.51 -8.40
C GLU A 248 -2.21 14.34 -7.60
N SER A 249 -2.30 14.09 -6.29
CA SER A 249 -3.17 14.85 -5.37
C SER A 249 -2.67 16.25 -5.02
N THR A 250 -1.41 16.60 -5.33
CA THR A 250 -0.85 17.92 -5.02
C THR A 250 -1.27 19.01 -6.00
N HIS A 251 -1.62 18.62 -7.23
CA HIS A 251 -1.92 19.51 -8.34
C HIS A 251 -0.76 20.47 -8.72
N ILE A 252 0.47 20.14 -8.33
CA ILE A 252 1.69 20.92 -8.64
C ILE A 252 2.67 20.06 -9.46
N ALA A 253 3.03 20.54 -10.64
CA ALA A 253 4.03 19.89 -11.49
C ALA A 253 5.43 19.94 -10.85
N GLN A 254 6.31 19.00 -11.21
CA GLN A 254 7.67 18.88 -10.66
C GLN A 254 8.48 20.19 -10.73
N HIS A 255 8.46 20.84 -11.89
CA HIS A 255 9.12 22.12 -12.12
C HIS A 255 8.15 23.31 -12.08
N GLY A 256 6.94 23.10 -11.54
CA GLY A 256 5.92 24.13 -11.37
C GLY A 256 6.07 24.91 -10.08
N ASP A 257 5.49 26.10 -10.06
CA ASP A 257 5.25 26.95 -8.89
C ASP A 257 3.75 26.89 -8.54
N LEU A 258 3.33 27.61 -7.50
CA LEU A 258 1.92 27.80 -7.19
C LEU A 258 1.18 28.50 -8.35
N PRO A 259 -0.12 28.25 -8.50
CA PRO A 259 -0.91 28.92 -9.53
C PRO A 259 -0.95 30.43 -9.30
N TYR A 260 -0.87 31.22 -10.40
CA TYR A 260 -1.13 32.66 -10.36
C TYR A 260 -2.49 32.94 -9.68
N PRO A 261 -2.62 33.96 -8.81
CA PRO A 261 -1.63 34.99 -8.48
C PRO A 261 -0.68 34.66 -7.32
N LEU A 262 -0.67 33.40 -6.84
CA LEU A 262 0.03 32.98 -5.63
C LEU A 262 1.50 32.58 -5.85
N LEU A 263 2.07 32.93 -7.00
CA LEU A 263 3.42 32.55 -7.42
C LEU A 263 4.45 32.95 -6.35
N THR A 264 5.39 32.05 -6.07
CA THR A 264 6.51 32.29 -5.16
C THR A 264 7.78 32.72 -5.88
N GLY A 265 7.84 32.50 -7.20
CA GLY A 265 9.01 32.74 -8.05
C GLY A 265 9.99 31.56 -8.14
N TYR A 266 9.70 30.46 -7.45
CA TYR A 266 10.55 29.26 -7.42
C TYR A 266 9.71 28.00 -7.63
N SER A 267 10.28 26.99 -8.28
CA SER A 267 9.60 25.69 -8.41
C SER A 267 9.53 24.94 -7.09
N ALA A 268 8.60 23.99 -6.98
CA ALA A 268 8.51 23.06 -5.85
C ALA A 268 9.85 22.37 -5.55
N THR A 269 10.54 21.87 -6.59
CA THR A 269 11.87 21.26 -6.44
C THR A 269 12.93 22.25 -5.94
N ALA A 270 12.91 23.50 -6.40
CA ALA A 270 13.89 24.50 -5.97
C ALA A 270 13.70 24.87 -4.50
N TRP A 271 12.45 25.00 -4.05
CA TRP A 271 12.13 25.21 -2.64
C TRP A 271 12.64 24.07 -1.76
N PHE A 272 12.37 22.82 -2.15
CA PHE A 272 12.83 21.67 -1.38
C PHE A 272 14.35 21.51 -1.40
N GLU A 273 15.02 21.80 -2.51
CA GLU A 273 16.48 21.72 -2.61
C GLU A 273 17.18 22.67 -1.62
N SER A 274 16.63 23.86 -1.37
CA SER A 274 17.13 24.77 -0.34
C SER A 274 17.03 24.16 1.07
N ASN A 275 15.93 23.45 1.37
CA ASN A 275 15.77 22.72 2.63
C ASN A 275 16.73 21.53 2.75
N LYS A 276 16.96 20.82 1.64
CA LYS A 276 17.91 19.70 1.56
C LYS A 276 19.34 20.15 1.86
N GLN A 277 19.74 21.33 1.38
CA GLN A 277 21.04 21.93 1.69
C GLN A 277 21.13 22.43 3.13
N SER A 278 20.03 22.93 3.69
CA SER A 278 20.00 23.48 5.06
C SER A 278 19.96 22.40 6.15
N ALA A 279 19.31 21.27 5.87
CA ALA A 279 19.18 20.14 6.79
C ALA A 279 19.54 18.80 6.09
N PRO A 280 20.80 18.62 5.67
CA PRO A 280 21.21 17.45 4.88
C PRO A 280 21.05 16.14 5.65
N GLY A 281 21.20 16.15 6.97
CA GLY A 281 20.99 14.98 7.82
C GLY A 281 19.54 14.45 7.83
N CYS A 282 18.57 15.26 7.41
CA CYS A 282 17.15 14.88 7.36
C CYS A 282 16.70 14.53 5.94
N PHE A 283 17.22 15.25 4.93
CA PHE A 283 16.66 15.23 3.57
C PHE A 283 17.67 14.84 2.47
N ALA A 284 18.97 14.75 2.79
CA ALA A 284 20.03 14.32 1.87
C ALA A 284 20.69 13.02 2.34
N ILE A 285 19.88 12.10 2.88
CA ILE A 285 20.35 10.82 3.43
C ILE A 285 20.91 9.96 2.29
N GLN A 286 22.15 9.51 2.45
CA GLN A 286 22.82 8.60 1.52
C GLN A 286 22.68 7.16 2.00
N GLU A 287 22.56 6.21 1.08
CA GLU A 287 22.28 4.79 1.38
C GLU A 287 23.29 4.17 2.38
N TYR A 288 24.57 4.51 2.29
CA TYR A 288 25.58 3.96 3.20
C TYR A 288 25.45 4.45 4.66
N PHE A 289 24.73 5.55 4.92
CA PHE A 289 24.43 6.00 6.28
C PHE A 289 23.18 5.33 6.87
N LEU A 290 22.40 4.61 6.05
CA LEU A 290 21.12 4.05 6.46
C LEU A 290 21.22 3.14 7.71
N PRO A 291 22.18 2.19 7.79
CA PRO A 291 22.31 1.33 8.97
C PRO A 291 22.64 2.11 10.25
N ILE A 292 23.43 3.18 10.14
CA ILE A 292 23.83 4.02 11.28
C ILE A 292 22.63 4.80 11.80
N LEU A 293 21.85 5.40 10.90
CA LEU A 293 20.66 6.18 11.27
C LEU A 293 19.58 5.30 11.91
N GLU A 294 19.39 4.08 11.41
CA GLU A 294 18.40 3.16 11.99
C GLU A 294 18.84 2.59 13.33
N GLU A 295 20.14 2.31 13.50
CA GLU A 295 20.71 1.96 14.81
C GLU A 295 20.51 3.13 15.80
N GLU A 296 20.70 4.37 15.37
CA GLU A 296 20.45 5.56 16.18
C GLU A 296 18.96 5.70 16.55
N ILE A 297 18.05 5.52 15.59
CA ILE A 297 16.59 5.52 15.81
C ILE A 297 16.22 4.47 16.87
N LEU A 298 16.73 3.25 16.74
CA LEU A 298 16.51 2.19 17.71
C LEU A 298 17.02 2.61 19.08
N ASN A 299 18.27 3.03 19.19
CA ASN A 299 18.89 3.39 20.46
C ASN A 299 18.17 4.56 21.16
N ASN A 300 17.77 5.58 20.40
CA ASN A 300 16.99 6.71 20.90
C ASN A 300 15.62 6.25 21.41
N GLY A 301 14.96 5.33 20.69
CA GLY A 301 13.71 4.74 21.13
C GLY A 301 13.83 3.93 22.43
N LEU A 302 14.86 3.09 22.53
CA LEU A 302 15.16 2.31 23.74
C LEU A 302 15.45 3.24 24.94
N ALA A 303 16.22 4.31 24.71
CA ALA A 303 16.54 5.30 25.73
C ALA A 303 15.29 6.03 26.22
N TYR A 304 14.37 6.40 25.32
CA TYR A 304 13.12 7.08 25.67
C TYR A 304 12.28 6.27 26.67
N ILE A 305 12.04 4.98 26.43
CA ILE A 305 11.26 4.13 27.35
C ILE A 305 12.00 3.95 28.68
N THR A 306 13.32 3.81 28.62
CA THR A 306 14.15 3.66 29.83
C THR A 306 14.09 4.90 30.72
N GLN A 307 14.13 6.10 30.13
CA GLN A 307 14.09 7.39 30.83
C GLN A 307 12.69 7.73 31.36
N ASN A 308 11.63 7.33 30.66
CA ASN A 308 10.24 7.60 31.06
C ASN A 308 9.63 6.50 31.95
N LYS A 309 10.48 5.69 32.60
CA LYS A 309 10.04 4.61 33.48
C LYS A 309 9.44 5.17 34.77
N LEU A 310 8.13 4.99 34.95
CA LEU A 310 7.43 5.35 36.19
C LEU A 310 7.87 4.47 37.37
N LEU A 311 7.88 5.04 38.57
CA LEU A 311 8.19 4.34 39.84
C LEU A 311 7.26 3.14 40.10
N LYS A 312 6.01 3.20 39.59
CA LYS A 312 5.01 2.14 39.68
C LYS A 312 4.37 1.93 38.30
N PRO A 313 4.93 1.06 37.45
CA PRO A 313 4.39 0.84 36.11
C PRO A 313 3.07 0.06 36.16
N THR A 314 2.12 0.45 35.30
CA THR A 314 0.88 -0.32 35.03
C THR A 314 1.20 -1.68 34.40
N ALA A 315 0.21 -2.58 34.31
CA ALA A 315 0.39 -3.87 33.62
C ALA A 315 0.86 -3.67 32.18
N LEU A 316 0.17 -2.81 31.42
CA LEU A 316 0.54 -2.42 30.05
C LEU A 316 1.99 -1.91 29.96
N GLN A 317 2.37 -1.00 30.86
CA GLN A 317 3.74 -0.45 30.87
C GLN A 317 4.81 -1.50 31.21
N LYS A 318 4.49 -2.50 32.05
CA LYS A 318 5.42 -3.62 32.32
C LYS A 318 5.66 -4.43 31.06
N HIS A 319 4.61 -4.75 30.30
CA HIS A 319 4.73 -5.48 29.03
C HIS A 319 5.54 -4.69 28.00
N ILE A 320 5.30 -3.37 27.87
CA ILE A 320 6.10 -2.48 27.02
C ILE A 320 7.59 -2.52 27.41
N ILE A 321 7.90 -2.38 28.70
CA ILE A 321 9.29 -2.42 29.19
C ILE A 321 9.93 -3.79 28.93
N ASN A 322 9.18 -4.89 29.12
CA ASN A 322 9.68 -6.24 28.83
C ASN A 322 9.98 -6.42 27.34
N ALA A 323 9.08 -5.99 26.45
CA ALA A 323 9.28 -6.06 25.00
C ALA A 323 10.55 -5.31 24.56
N VAL A 324 10.78 -4.10 25.08
CA VAL A 324 11.99 -3.30 24.85
C VAL A 324 13.26 -4.03 25.31
N ASN A 325 13.24 -4.63 26.50
CA ASN A 325 14.38 -5.39 27.03
C ASN A 325 14.68 -6.64 26.18
N LEU A 326 13.65 -7.30 25.65
CA LEU A 326 13.82 -8.43 24.74
C LEU A 326 14.47 -8.02 23.42
N ILE A 327 14.06 -6.87 22.85
CA ILE A 327 14.65 -6.29 21.64
C ILE A 327 16.12 -5.93 21.87
N ASP A 328 16.42 -5.18 22.93
CA ASP A 328 17.80 -4.78 23.28
C ASP A 328 18.72 -5.99 23.49
N ALA A 329 18.22 -7.03 24.18
CA ALA A 329 18.97 -8.27 24.39
C ALA A 329 19.22 -9.05 23.09
N GLU A 330 18.24 -9.12 22.17
CA GLU A 330 18.42 -9.77 20.87
C GLU A 330 19.43 -9.03 20.00
N VAL A 331 19.32 -7.69 19.92
CA VAL A 331 20.24 -6.85 19.13
C VAL A 331 21.67 -6.95 19.66
N LYS A 332 21.87 -6.88 20.99
CA LYS A 332 23.20 -7.06 21.60
C LYS A 332 23.78 -8.44 21.31
N LEU A 333 22.97 -9.50 21.38
CA LEU A 333 23.42 -10.86 21.08
C LEU A 333 23.84 -11.01 19.62
N LYS A 334 23.04 -10.48 18.68
CA LYS A 334 23.37 -10.48 17.24
C LYS A 334 24.66 -9.72 16.97
N LYS A 335 24.84 -8.56 17.61
CA LYS A 335 26.07 -7.75 17.51
C LYS A 335 27.30 -8.51 17.99
N GLN A 336 27.20 -9.21 19.13
CA GLN A 336 28.28 -10.07 19.65
C GLN A 336 28.63 -11.22 18.69
N LYS A 337 27.62 -11.79 18.03
CA LYS A 337 27.77 -12.90 17.09
C LYS A 337 28.14 -12.48 15.68
N HIS A 338 28.24 -11.17 15.40
CA HIS A 338 28.44 -10.62 14.06
C HIS A 338 27.37 -11.11 13.06
N GLU A 339 26.13 -11.23 13.53
CA GLU A 339 24.96 -11.53 12.70
C GLU A 339 24.37 -10.22 12.13
N ASP A 340 23.78 -10.29 10.94
CA ASP A 340 23.07 -9.16 10.35
C ASP A 340 21.87 -8.75 11.23
N ILE A 341 21.76 -7.44 11.48
CA ILE A 341 20.71 -6.84 12.30
C ILE A 341 19.82 -5.99 11.40
N ASP A 342 18.53 -6.30 11.40
CA ASP A 342 17.52 -5.46 10.78
C ASP A 342 17.13 -4.31 11.73
N TYR A 343 17.96 -3.25 11.72
CA TYR A 343 17.73 -2.08 12.57
C TYR A 343 16.43 -1.34 12.23
N HIS A 344 15.98 -1.42 10.97
CA HIS A 344 14.70 -0.84 10.56
C HIS A 344 13.54 -1.49 11.33
N PHE A 345 13.45 -2.82 11.27
CA PHE A 345 12.40 -3.59 11.95
C PHE A 345 12.38 -3.32 13.46
N TYR A 346 13.54 -3.43 14.13
CA TYR A 346 13.61 -3.22 15.58
C TYR A 346 13.34 -1.76 15.96
N GLY A 347 13.93 -0.81 15.23
CA GLY A 347 13.73 0.62 15.49
C GLY A 347 12.27 1.00 15.36
N ARG A 348 11.58 0.49 14.34
CA ARG A 348 10.15 0.72 14.16
C ARG A 348 9.29 0.09 15.25
N THR A 349 9.57 -1.16 15.62
CA THR A 349 8.84 -1.84 16.71
C THR A 349 8.93 -1.01 18.00
N VAL A 350 10.13 -0.49 18.31
CA VAL A 350 10.33 0.38 19.48
C VAL A 350 9.59 1.72 19.35
N LEU A 351 9.50 2.31 18.17
CA LEU A 351 8.71 3.54 17.98
C LEU A 351 7.21 3.31 18.22
N ILE A 352 6.65 2.19 17.75
CA ILE A 352 5.24 1.86 18.01
C ILE A 352 5.02 1.63 19.52
N LEU A 353 5.98 0.99 20.20
CA LEU A 353 5.96 0.84 21.66
C LEU A 353 6.05 2.20 22.38
N ASN A 354 6.85 3.15 21.88
CA ASN A 354 6.89 4.53 22.41
C ASN A 354 5.52 5.20 22.26
N SER A 355 4.90 5.08 21.09
CA SER A 355 3.57 5.65 20.84
C SER A 355 2.50 5.01 21.74
N ALA A 356 2.55 3.70 21.96
CA ALA A 356 1.65 3.00 22.89
C ALA A 356 1.86 3.44 24.35
N LEU A 357 3.10 3.75 24.74
CA LEU A 357 3.40 4.28 26.08
C LEU A 357 2.80 5.68 26.28
N VAL A 358 2.85 6.53 25.26
CA VAL A 358 2.35 7.92 25.31
C VAL A 358 0.82 7.98 25.15
N ASN A 359 0.26 7.16 24.26
CA ASN A 359 -1.17 7.14 23.95
C ASN A 359 -1.72 5.70 23.99
N PRO A 360 -2.02 5.16 25.18
CA PRO A 360 -2.48 3.78 25.34
C PRO A 360 -3.89 3.52 24.80
N THR A 361 -4.65 4.57 24.45
CA THR A 361 -6.04 4.48 23.95
C THR A 361 -6.13 4.36 22.42
N ASP A 362 -5.01 4.40 21.70
CA ASP A 362 -4.99 4.36 20.25
C ASP A 362 -5.19 2.93 19.72
N LYS A 363 -6.39 2.67 19.17
CA LYS A 363 -6.76 1.37 18.62
C LYS A 363 -5.96 1.00 17.36
N GLN A 364 -5.48 1.97 16.60
CA GLN A 364 -4.66 1.69 15.41
C GLN A 364 -3.27 1.18 15.82
N LEU A 365 -2.69 1.74 16.90
CA LEU A 365 -1.44 1.23 17.47
C LEU A 365 -1.58 -0.20 17.99
N ALA A 366 -2.70 -0.53 18.64
CA ALA A 366 -2.99 -1.89 19.10
C ALA A 366 -3.03 -2.88 17.92
N GLN A 367 -3.70 -2.51 16.83
CA GLN A 367 -3.74 -3.33 15.61
C GLN A 367 -2.33 -3.54 15.02
N ARG A 368 -1.53 -2.47 14.88
CA ARG A 368 -0.14 -2.54 14.40
C ARG A 368 0.73 -3.47 15.22
N LEU A 369 0.61 -3.43 16.54
CA LEU A 369 1.33 -4.34 17.44
C LEU A 369 0.89 -5.79 17.23
N GLY A 370 -0.40 -6.03 17.00
CA GLY A 370 -0.94 -7.34 16.62
C GLY A 370 -0.35 -7.88 15.32
N ASP A 371 -0.24 -7.04 14.29
CA ASP A 371 0.32 -7.43 12.99
C ASP A 371 1.81 -7.78 13.10
N ILE A 372 2.58 -7.00 13.87
CA ILE A 372 3.99 -7.30 14.19
C ILE A 372 4.10 -8.61 15.01
N ALA A 373 3.21 -8.82 15.97
CA ALA A 373 3.19 -10.04 16.78
C ALA A 373 2.89 -11.29 15.95
N ALA A 374 1.89 -11.22 15.06
CA ALA A 374 1.54 -12.29 14.14
C ALA A 374 2.74 -12.65 13.25
N TYR A 375 3.44 -11.66 12.72
CA TYR A 375 4.62 -11.89 11.89
C TYR A 375 5.79 -12.51 12.68
N THR A 376 6.11 -11.97 13.86
CA THR A 376 7.21 -12.49 14.70
C THR A 376 6.96 -13.92 15.18
N SER A 377 5.70 -14.36 15.22
CA SER A 377 5.31 -15.75 15.52
C SER A 377 5.50 -16.72 14.34
N GLY A 378 5.54 -16.24 13.08
CA GLY A 378 5.47 -17.05 11.86
C GLY A 378 6.77 -17.21 11.04
N SER A 379 7.84 -16.44 11.31
CA SER A 379 9.05 -16.48 10.49
C SER A 379 9.99 -17.67 10.79
N ASN A 380 10.34 -18.44 9.74
CA ASN A 380 11.35 -19.50 9.80
C ASN A 380 12.76 -18.90 9.73
N SER A 381 13.39 -18.62 10.87
CA SER A 381 14.80 -18.23 10.91
C SER A 381 15.74 -19.43 10.74
N THR A 382 16.75 -19.26 9.89
CA THR A 382 17.95 -20.09 9.68
C THR A 382 18.74 -20.41 10.97
N GLY A 383 18.42 -19.78 12.11
CA GLY A 383 18.94 -20.16 13.43
C GLY A 383 18.62 -21.61 13.84
N LYS A 384 17.60 -22.25 13.24
CA LYS A 384 17.21 -23.63 13.51
C LYS A 384 18.29 -24.69 13.18
N GLN A 385 19.26 -24.38 12.31
CA GLN A 385 20.27 -25.37 11.87
C GLN A 385 21.62 -25.24 12.58
N VAL A 386 21.98 -24.05 13.09
CA VAL A 386 23.31 -23.81 13.64
C VAL A 386 23.38 -24.15 15.14
N LEU A 387 22.31 -23.95 15.92
CA LEU A 387 22.31 -24.32 17.34
C LEU A 387 22.16 -25.84 17.56
N GLY A 388 21.57 -26.57 16.61
CA GLY A 388 21.58 -28.03 16.60
C GLY A 388 23.01 -28.61 16.56
N GLY A 389 23.92 -27.94 15.85
CA GLY A 389 25.34 -28.28 15.85
C GLY A 389 26.07 -27.88 17.14
N LEU A 390 25.75 -26.71 17.70
CA LEU A 390 26.42 -26.17 18.89
C LEU A 390 26.02 -26.88 20.20
N LEU A 391 24.77 -27.36 20.31
CA LEU A 391 24.29 -28.19 21.43
C LEU A 391 24.88 -29.61 21.41
N ILE A 392 25.18 -30.16 20.24
CA ILE A 392 25.92 -31.44 20.14
C ILE A 392 27.35 -31.24 20.64
N VAL A 393 27.99 -30.11 20.33
CA VAL A 393 29.35 -29.79 20.80
C VAL A 393 29.39 -29.48 22.31
N LEU A 394 28.43 -28.72 22.85
CA LEU A 394 28.32 -28.44 24.29
C LEU A 394 27.90 -29.67 25.11
N GLY A 395 27.02 -30.51 24.58
CA GLY A 395 26.66 -31.80 25.18
C GLY A 395 27.82 -32.78 25.17
N ALA A 396 28.59 -32.84 24.07
CA ALA A 396 29.80 -33.64 24.00
C ALA A 396 30.90 -33.10 24.94
N LEU A 397 31.05 -31.78 25.08
CA LEU A 397 31.99 -31.16 26.02
C LEU A 397 31.61 -31.41 27.48
N LEU A 398 30.33 -31.38 27.83
CA LEU A 398 29.85 -31.71 29.19
C LEU A 398 29.99 -33.19 29.52
N ILE A 399 29.74 -34.09 28.56
CA ILE A 399 29.96 -35.52 28.76
C ILE A 399 31.47 -35.81 28.89
N CYS A 400 32.31 -35.19 28.05
CA CYS A 400 33.76 -35.30 28.14
C CYS A 400 34.33 -34.69 29.43
N SER A 401 33.79 -33.56 29.92
CA SER A 401 34.22 -32.96 31.18
C SER A 401 33.75 -33.76 32.40
N SER A 402 32.58 -34.40 32.35
CA SER A 402 32.11 -35.30 33.40
C SER A 402 32.93 -36.59 33.44
N ILE A 403 33.34 -37.14 32.29
CA ILE A 403 34.23 -38.32 32.20
C ILE A 403 35.63 -37.96 32.68
N ALA A 404 36.17 -36.80 32.29
CA ALA A 404 37.47 -36.31 32.76
C ALA A 404 37.47 -35.98 34.27
N GLY A 405 36.39 -35.40 34.78
CA GLY A 405 36.16 -35.17 36.21
C GLY A 405 36.08 -36.47 37.01
N PHE A 406 35.38 -37.48 36.48
CA PHE A 406 35.30 -38.80 37.13
C PHE A 406 36.65 -39.52 37.15
N ILE A 407 37.42 -39.46 36.05
CA ILE A 407 38.77 -40.05 35.96
C ILE A 407 39.77 -39.32 36.88
N THR A 408 39.65 -38.00 37.04
CA THR A 408 40.52 -37.22 37.94
C THR A 408 40.17 -37.37 39.42
N THR A 409 38.94 -37.77 39.76
CA THR A 409 38.53 -37.99 41.17
C THR A 409 38.98 -39.37 41.69
N CYS A 410 39.33 -40.32 40.81
CA CYS A 410 39.82 -41.65 41.19
C CYS A 410 41.33 -41.88 40.96
N GLY A 411 42.05 -40.95 40.32
CA GLY A 411 43.47 -41.08 39.99
C GLY A 411 44.33 -40.04 40.70
N SER A 412 45.12 -40.48 41.67
CA SER A 412 46.11 -39.67 42.40
C SER A 412 47.15 -39.01 41.47
N SER A 413 47.37 -37.71 41.73
CA SER A 413 48.50 -36.84 41.33
C SER A 413 48.82 -36.67 39.84
N SER A 414 48.59 -35.44 39.31
CA SER A 414 49.47 -34.66 38.39
C SER A 414 48.65 -33.76 37.43
N VAL A 415 48.99 -32.47 37.35
CA VAL A 415 48.78 -31.44 36.28
C VAL A 415 47.38 -31.25 35.64
N LEU A 416 46.53 -32.27 35.52
CA LEU A 416 45.16 -32.21 34.98
C LEU A 416 44.17 -31.45 35.89
N SER A 417 44.46 -31.32 37.19
CA SER A 417 43.60 -30.57 38.12
C SER A 417 43.59 -29.07 37.86
N ALA A 418 44.68 -28.50 37.32
CA ALA A 418 44.77 -27.07 37.01
C ALA A 418 43.91 -26.67 35.79
N TRP A 419 43.78 -27.58 34.82
CA TRP A 419 42.90 -27.38 33.66
C TRP A 419 41.42 -27.55 34.04
N GLY A 420 41.10 -28.50 34.94
CA GLY A 420 39.75 -28.63 35.50
C GLY A 420 39.33 -27.40 36.31
N PHE A 421 40.26 -26.79 37.05
CA PHE A 421 40.00 -25.55 37.79
C PHE A 421 39.84 -24.32 36.88
N SER A 422 40.60 -24.19 35.79
CA SER A 422 40.45 -23.03 34.88
C SER A 422 39.18 -23.12 34.03
N LEU A 423 38.78 -24.33 33.60
CA LEU A 423 37.49 -24.58 32.95
C LEU A 423 36.33 -24.36 33.93
N GLY A 424 36.48 -24.76 35.19
CA GLY A 424 35.51 -24.49 36.25
C GLY A 424 35.34 -23.00 36.54
N LEU A 425 36.43 -22.22 36.59
CA LEU A 425 36.39 -20.77 36.84
C LEU A 425 35.84 -19.97 35.66
N SER A 426 36.15 -20.36 34.42
CA SER A 426 35.61 -19.70 33.22
C SER A 426 34.11 -20.01 33.01
N LEU A 427 33.65 -21.20 33.43
CA LEU A 427 32.22 -21.52 33.52
C LEU A 427 31.52 -20.73 34.65
N LEU A 428 32.21 -20.46 35.76
CA LEU A 428 31.67 -19.69 36.87
C LEU A 428 31.61 -18.18 36.57
N GLU A 429 32.56 -17.63 35.82
CA GLU A 429 32.49 -16.25 35.30
C GLU A 429 31.36 -16.07 34.28
N THR A 430 31.09 -17.09 33.45
CA THR A 430 29.95 -17.06 32.54
C THR A 430 28.62 -17.23 33.28
N GLU A 431 28.55 -18.04 34.34
CA GLU A 431 27.39 -18.10 35.25
C GLU A 431 27.19 -16.80 36.04
N LEU A 432 28.25 -16.06 36.40
CA LEU A 432 28.12 -14.80 37.11
C LEU A 432 27.66 -13.66 36.18
N ALA A 433 28.14 -13.63 34.94
CA ALA A 433 27.71 -12.69 33.91
C ALA A 433 26.24 -12.94 33.47
N PHE A 434 25.80 -14.20 33.41
CA PHE A 434 24.39 -14.55 33.15
C PHE A 434 23.51 -14.54 34.41
N GLY A 435 24.09 -14.69 35.60
CA GLY A 435 23.40 -14.74 36.89
C GLY A 435 22.91 -13.37 37.38
N ILE A 436 23.57 -12.28 36.99
CA ILE A 436 23.07 -10.93 37.29
C ILE A 436 21.79 -10.63 36.48
N ALA A 437 21.63 -11.25 35.30
CA ALA A 437 20.39 -11.19 34.53
C ALA A 437 19.27 -12.06 35.13
N SER A 438 19.58 -13.08 35.92
CA SER A 438 18.58 -13.97 36.54
C SER A 438 18.04 -13.46 37.89
N THR A 439 18.79 -12.62 38.62
CA THR A 439 18.30 -12.01 39.87
C THR A 439 17.15 -11.02 39.67
N LEU A 440 16.99 -10.43 38.48
CA LEU A 440 15.83 -9.56 38.19
C LEU A 440 14.55 -10.35 37.90
N ALA A 441 14.67 -11.60 37.43
CA ALA A 441 13.55 -12.52 37.18
C ALA A 441 13.06 -13.22 38.46
N ALA A 442 13.93 -13.36 39.47
CA ALA A 442 13.55 -13.96 40.75
C ALA A 442 12.65 -13.06 41.63
N ALA A 443 12.70 -11.73 41.44
CA ALA A 443 11.93 -10.77 42.24
C ALA A 443 10.50 -10.54 41.72
N THR A 444 10.14 -11.01 40.52
CA THR A 444 8.81 -10.82 39.92
C THR A 444 7.92 -12.07 39.96
N GLY A 445 8.31 -13.12 40.68
CA GLY A 445 7.38 -14.20 41.05
C GLY A 445 6.87 -15.05 39.89
N VAL A 446 7.70 -15.31 38.87
CA VAL A 446 7.46 -16.41 37.91
C VAL A 446 8.32 -17.58 38.35
N GLY A 447 7.66 -18.64 38.83
CA GLY A 447 8.31 -19.83 39.35
C GLY A 447 9.26 -20.50 38.36
N LEU A 448 10.39 -20.94 38.90
CA LEU A 448 11.35 -21.93 38.40
C LEU A 448 10.82 -22.83 37.26
N THR A 449 11.17 -22.52 36.01
CA THR A 449 11.18 -23.49 34.91
C THR A 449 12.62 -23.70 34.42
N PHE A 450 13.47 -24.22 35.31
CA PHE A 450 14.82 -24.71 34.96
C PHE A 450 14.82 -26.16 34.44
N PHE A 451 13.65 -26.82 34.34
CA PHE A 451 13.51 -28.22 33.90
C PHE A 451 12.69 -28.40 32.60
N ALA A 452 12.48 -27.34 31.81
CA ALA A 452 11.94 -27.49 30.46
C ALA A 452 13.10 -27.54 29.46
N GLY A 453 13.31 -28.71 28.85
CA GLY A 453 14.46 -29.03 28.01
C GLY A 453 14.70 -28.10 26.80
N PRO A 454 15.76 -28.36 26.00
CA PRO A 454 16.33 -27.43 25.02
C PRO A 454 15.39 -26.92 23.92
N LYS A 455 14.21 -27.55 23.72
CA LYS A 455 13.15 -27.06 22.82
C LYS A 455 12.40 -25.83 23.36
N ALA A 456 12.46 -25.53 24.66
CA ALA A 456 11.74 -24.42 25.29
C ALA A 456 12.48 -23.07 25.22
N ILE A 457 13.82 -23.08 25.14
CA ILE A 457 14.65 -21.86 25.24
C ILE A 457 14.77 -21.15 23.89
N GLU A 458 14.94 -21.89 22.78
CA GLU A 458 14.94 -21.32 21.42
C GLU A 458 13.55 -20.86 20.97
N SER A 459 12.49 -21.50 21.46
CA SER A 459 11.13 -21.04 21.21
C SER A 459 10.72 -19.91 22.15
N GLY A 460 11.31 -19.79 23.36
CA GLY A 460 10.87 -18.88 24.41
C GLY A 460 11.19 -17.40 24.22
N ARG A 461 12.25 -17.01 23.50
CA ARG A 461 12.62 -15.58 23.35
C ARG A 461 11.80 -14.82 22.30
N ARG A 462 11.57 -15.42 21.12
CA ARG A 462 10.69 -14.83 20.08
C ARG A 462 9.20 -15.13 20.32
N LYS A 463 8.86 -16.26 20.96
CA LYS A 463 7.52 -16.40 21.59
C LYS A 463 7.34 -15.39 22.73
N GLY A 464 8.41 -15.03 23.43
CA GLY A 464 8.40 -13.97 24.44
C GLY A 464 8.04 -12.61 23.84
N LEU A 465 8.76 -12.16 22.79
CA LEU A 465 8.45 -10.88 22.16
C LEU A 465 7.04 -10.86 21.55
N SER A 466 6.66 -11.87 20.77
CA SER A 466 5.31 -11.94 20.19
C SER A 466 4.22 -12.00 21.27
N GLN A 467 4.44 -12.73 22.36
CA GLN A 467 3.51 -12.75 23.50
C GLN A 467 3.41 -11.38 24.16
N GLU A 468 4.53 -10.72 24.46
CA GLU A 468 4.53 -9.39 25.05
C GLU A 468 3.81 -8.38 24.13
N LEU A 469 3.99 -8.45 22.81
CA LEU A 469 3.27 -7.60 21.86
C LEU A 469 1.76 -7.87 21.83
N ILE A 470 1.32 -9.13 21.96
CA ILE A 470 -0.10 -9.50 22.09
C ILE A 470 -0.68 -8.97 23.41
N GLU A 471 0.04 -9.15 24.53
CA GLU A 471 -0.40 -8.65 25.85
C GLU A 471 -0.50 -7.12 25.87
N ILE A 472 0.39 -6.40 25.15
CA ILE A 472 0.30 -4.94 24.99
C ILE A 472 -0.93 -4.58 24.16
N LYS A 473 -1.17 -5.25 23.04
CA LYS A 473 -2.37 -5.05 22.22
C LYS A 473 -3.63 -5.25 23.06
N ASP A 474 -3.78 -6.40 23.71
CA ASP A 474 -4.95 -6.74 24.51
C ASP A 474 -5.10 -5.75 25.68
N GLY A 475 -3.98 -5.33 26.27
CA GLY A 475 -3.92 -4.30 27.31
C GLY A 475 -4.35 -2.91 26.85
N MET A 476 -4.13 -2.55 25.58
CA MET A 476 -4.61 -1.30 24.96
C MET A 476 -6.09 -1.39 24.58
N GLU A 477 -6.54 -2.53 24.05
CA GLU A 477 -7.95 -2.75 23.69
C GLU A 477 -8.87 -2.79 24.92
N SER A 478 -8.34 -3.25 26.06
CA SER A 478 -9.02 -3.29 27.36
C SER A 478 -8.76 -2.05 28.24
N TYR A 479 -8.01 -1.06 27.74
CA TYR A 479 -7.66 0.13 28.50
C TYR A 479 -8.85 1.10 28.62
N ASP A 480 -9.66 0.91 29.67
CA ASP A 480 -10.63 1.92 30.09
C ASP A 480 -9.88 3.15 30.65
N ALA A 481 -10.26 4.34 30.20
CA ALA A 481 -9.60 5.61 30.51
C ALA A 481 -9.27 5.74 32.02
N PRO A 482 -8.08 6.28 32.39
CA PRO A 482 -7.74 6.44 33.79
C PRO A 482 -8.77 7.33 34.49
N PRO A 483 -9.11 7.08 35.77
CA PRO A 483 -9.93 8.00 36.52
C PRO A 483 -9.30 9.40 36.49
N PRO A 484 -10.10 10.48 36.39
CA PRO A 484 -9.59 11.83 36.20
C PRO A 484 -8.59 12.17 37.30
N TYR A 485 -7.35 12.48 36.90
CA TYR A 485 -6.33 12.93 37.83
C TYR A 485 -6.80 14.23 38.52
N PRO A 486 -6.66 14.34 39.85
CA PRO A 486 -6.82 15.63 40.51
C PRO A 486 -5.67 16.55 40.05
N TYR A 487 -6.05 17.76 39.63
CA TYR A 487 -5.18 18.87 39.27
C TYR A 487 -3.90 18.97 40.11
N SER A 488 -2.75 18.95 39.45
CA SER A 488 -1.63 19.83 39.79
C SER A 488 -0.64 19.90 38.63
N ALA A 489 -0.49 21.12 38.11
CA ALA A 489 0.32 21.54 36.98
C ALA A 489 1.80 21.19 37.11
N VAL A 490 2.47 20.96 35.97
CA VAL A 490 3.49 21.87 35.44
C VAL A 490 3.43 21.79 33.91
N ALA A 491 3.04 22.89 33.28
CA ALA A 491 3.21 23.12 31.85
C ALA A 491 4.68 23.38 31.56
N LEU A 492 5.26 22.74 30.55
CA LEU A 492 6.45 23.23 29.85
C LEU A 492 6.40 22.80 28.37
N ASN A 493 6.77 23.76 27.53
CA ASN A 493 6.61 23.86 26.07
C ASN A 493 7.32 22.78 25.25
#